data_AF-A0A7X6MUG6-F1
#
_entry.id   AF-A0A7X6MUG6-F1
#
_cell.length_a   1.000
_cell.length_b   1.000
_cell.length_c   1.000
_cell.angle_alpha   90.00
_cell.angle_beta   90.00
_cell.angle_gamma   90.00
#
_symmetry.space_group_name_H-M   'P 1'
#
loop_
_entity.id
_entity.type
_entity.pdbx_description
1 polymer ?
#
loop_
_entity_poly.entity_id
_entity_poly.type
_entity_poly.pdbx_seq_one_letter_code
_entity_poly.pdbx_strand_id
1 'polypeptide(L)'
;MSLVAGRGPLSTQPAGWFTPPLADGTVYIEPHPRRIQAFRGDSALLDTEHALMVHRAGHPLSYAFRSDEVGDLPHEPVVEAPGYVAVPWDAVDAWFEEGRKLVHYPPNPYHRVDCRPTRRGLRVTAGDAVLVDTAETVIVFETALEPRLYVDPARVRTDLLRPSPTTSYCNYKGTAAYWSAVAGDTVIADVAWSYPDTPPESLPIQGFLSFDATRVDVLAELPSSGTSATCGCEL
;
A
#
# COMPACT_ATOMS: atom_id res chain seq x y z
N MET A 1 0.78 -3.96 12.22
CA MET A 1 1.73 -3.08 11.51
C MET A 1 0.99 -2.44 10.35
N SER A 2 1.04 -1.12 10.20
CA SER A 2 0.51 -0.47 9.01
C SER A 2 1.23 -1.02 7.78
N LEU A 3 0.51 -1.63 6.84
CA LEU A 3 1.00 -2.20 5.58
C LEU A 3 1.61 -1.15 4.63
N VAL A 4 1.74 0.11 5.07
CA VAL A 4 1.98 1.29 4.22
C VAL A 4 3.44 1.75 4.24
N ALA A 5 4.23 1.37 5.24
CA ALA A 5 5.65 1.74 5.31
C ALA A 5 6.51 0.72 4.53
N GLY A 6 6.59 0.88 3.21
CA GLY A 6 7.43 0.04 2.37
C GLY A 6 8.92 0.38 2.46
N ARG A 7 9.77 -0.53 1.97
CA ARG A 7 11.23 -0.45 1.81
C ARG A 7 11.68 0.39 0.60
N GLY A 8 10.96 1.49 0.33
CA GLY A 8 11.23 2.36 -0.82
C GLY A 8 12.56 3.11 -0.67
N PRO A 9 13.07 3.76 -1.74
CA PRO A 9 14.37 4.44 -1.69
C PRO A 9 14.48 5.47 -0.56
N LEU A 10 13.40 6.21 -0.29
CA LEU A 10 13.36 7.20 0.79
C LEU A 10 12.76 6.65 2.09
N SER A 11 12.59 5.33 2.25
CA SER A 11 12.09 4.77 3.52
C SER A 11 13.16 4.79 4.61
N THR A 12 12.75 4.54 5.85
CA THR A 12 13.69 4.36 6.98
C THR A 12 14.46 3.05 6.91
N GLN A 13 14.08 2.13 6.02
CA GLN A 13 14.72 0.82 5.80
C GLN A 13 14.68 0.47 4.30
N PRO A 14 15.44 1.19 3.44
CA PRO A 14 15.38 0.98 2.00
C PRO A 14 15.87 -0.41 1.60
N ALA A 15 15.26 -1.00 0.56
CA ALA A 15 15.69 -2.30 0.02
C ALA A 15 17.04 -2.24 -0.70
N GLY A 16 17.54 -1.04 -1.01
CA GLY A 16 18.83 -0.79 -1.63
C GLY A 16 19.60 0.32 -0.92
N TRP A 17 20.69 0.79 -1.53
CA TRP A 17 21.54 1.86 -0.99
C TRP A 17 21.83 2.92 -2.05
N PHE A 18 21.98 4.17 -1.61
CA PHE A 18 22.44 5.26 -2.47
C PHE A 18 23.97 5.31 -2.49
N THR A 19 24.53 5.64 -3.64
CA THR A 19 25.96 5.94 -3.78
C THR A 19 26.14 7.24 -4.58
N PRO A 20 26.67 8.32 -3.96
CA PRO A 20 26.98 8.45 -2.53
C PRO A 20 25.73 8.35 -1.64
N PRO A 21 25.86 8.07 -0.33
CA PRO A 21 24.73 8.09 0.60
C PRO A 21 24.00 9.44 0.59
N LEU A 22 22.67 9.40 0.79
CA LEU A 22 21.89 10.63 0.95
C LEU A 22 22.19 11.27 2.31
N ALA A 23 22.19 12.60 2.34
CA ALA A 23 22.26 13.33 3.59
C ALA A 23 20.98 13.15 4.41
N ASP A 24 21.12 13.14 5.73
CA ASP A 24 19.96 13.09 6.64
C ASP A 24 18.99 14.24 6.36
N GLY A 25 17.70 13.93 6.33
CA GLY A 25 16.66 14.91 6.03
C GLY A 25 16.51 15.25 4.54
N THR A 26 17.13 14.51 3.62
CA THR A 26 16.90 14.70 2.18
C THR A 26 15.42 14.55 1.83
N VAL A 27 14.88 15.53 1.12
CA VAL A 27 13.51 15.55 0.59
C VAL A 27 13.57 15.56 -0.93
N TYR A 28 12.80 14.69 -1.57
CA TYR A 28 12.62 14.71 -3.03
C TYR A 28 11.30 15.40 -3.37
N ILE A 29 11.37 16.46 -4.18
CA ILE A 29 10.23 17.25 -4.62
C ILE A 29 10.20 17.25 -6.13
N GLU A 30 9.04 16.95 -6.70
CA GLU A 30 8.84 16.93 -8.15
C GLU A 30 7.53 17.65 -8.52
N PRO A 31 7.46 18.26 -9.72
CA PRO A 31 6.18 18.69 -10.26
C PRO A 31 5.22 17.52 -10.38
N HIS A 32 3.95 17.74 -10.02
CA HIS A 32 2.89 16.76 -10.15
C HIS A 32 1.83 17.28 -11.13
N PRO A 33 2.03 17.10 -12.45
CA PRO A 33 1.21 17.70 -13.50
C PRO A 33 -0.11 16.95 -13.65
N ARG A 34 -0.92 16.95 -12.59
CA ARG A 34 -2.27 16.40 -12.53
C ARG A 34 -3.17 17.43 -11.88
N ARG A 35 -4.41 17.51 -12.32
CA ARG A 35 -5.42 18.37 -11.74
C ARG A 35 -5.81 17.86 -10.35
N ILE A 36 -5.53 18.65 -9.33
CA ILE A 36 -5.89 18.40 -7.94
C ILE A 36 -6.99 19.36 -7.53
N GLN A 37 -8.04 18.81 -6.92
CA GLN A 37 -9.17 19.60 -6.43
C GLN A 37 -9.46 19.26 -4.97
N ALA A 38 -9.81 20.29 -4.19
CA ALA A 38 -10.19 20.18 -2.79
C ALA A 38 -11.60 20.77 -2.59
N PHE A 39 -12.48 20.02 -1.92
CA PHE A 39 -13.89 20.39 -1.75
C PHE A 39 -14.32 20.44 -0.29
N ARG A 40 -15.16 21.42 0.04
CA ARG A 40 -15.96 21.45 1.27
C ARG A 40 -17.44 21.55 0.89
N GLY A 41 -18.23 20.53 1.23
CA GLY A 41 -19.52 20.28 0.61
C GLY A 41 -19.39 20.25 -0.92
N ASP A 42 -20.23 21.03 -1.61
CA ASP A 42 -20.21 21.16 -3.07
C ASP A 42 -19.27 22.28 -3.58
N SER A 43 -18.58 23.00 -2.69
CA SER A 43 -17.72 24.13 -3.06
C SER A 43 -16.27 23.69 -3.25
N ALA A 44 -15.72 23.94 -4.44
CA ALA A 44 -14.30 23.79 -4.70
C ALA A 44 -13.53 24.93 -4.01
N LEU A 45 -12.65 24.58 -3.07
CA LEU A 45 -11.77 25.52 -2.34
C LEU A 45 -10.40 25.63 -2.99
N LEU A 46 -10.00 24.63 -3.76
CA LEU A 46 -8.75 24.57 -4.52
C LEU A 46 -8.99 23.78 -5.81
N ASP A 47 -8.43 24.26 -6.93
CA ASP A 47 -8.44 23.59 -8.22
C ASP A 47 -7.19 24.03 -8.99
N THR A 48 -6.21 23.13 -9.11
CA THR A 48 -4.88 23.48 -9.64
C THR A 48 -4.22 22.30 -10.37
N GLU A 49 -3.38 22.62 -11.34
CA GLU A 49 -2.48 21.68 -12.04
C GLU A 49 -1.00 21.94 -11.68
N HIS A 50 -0.74 22.84 -10.73
CA HIS A 50 0.59 23.30 -10.35
C HIS A 50 1.10 22.69 -9.03
N ALA A 51 0.49 21.60 -8.57
CA ALA A 51 0.92 20.94 -7.35
C ALA A 51 2.34 20.36 -7.49
N LEU A 52 3.08 20.32 -6.38
CA LEU A 52 4.29 19.53 -6.24
C LEU A 52 3.98 18.28 -5.42
N MET A 53 4.62 17.16 -5.75
CA MET A 53 4.65 15.96 -4.92
C MET A 53 5.89 16.02 -4.02
N VAL A 54 5.67 15.83 -2.71
CA VAL A 54 6.74 15.89 -1.71
C VAL A 54 6.96 14.51 -1.09
N HIS A 55 8.18 13.99 -1.24
CA HIS A 55 8.62 12.72 -0.71
C HIS A 55 9.57 12.93 0.46
N ARG A 56 9.15 12.54 1.67
CA ARG A 56 9.96 12.62 2.90
C ARG A 56 10.15 11.25 3.52
N ALA A 57 11.34 11.03 4.08
CA ALA A 57 11.62 9.78 4.74
C ALA A 57 10.73 9.56 5.97
N GLY A 58 10.12 8.37 6.04
CA GLY A 58 9.23 7.98 7.13
C GLY A 58 7.86 8.68 7.15
N HIS A 59 7.51 9.45 6.12
CA HIS A 59 6.23 10.17 6.04
C HIS A 59 5.40 9.70 4.83
N PRO A 60 4.05 9.73 4.91
CA PRO A 60 3.21 9.62 3.73
C PRO A 60 3.55 10.69 2.69
N LEU A 61 3.24 10.42 1.43
CA LEU A 61 3.31 11.44 0.39
C LEU A 61 2.38 12.61 0.72
N SER A 62 2.75 13.79 0.24
CA SER A 62 1.95 15.00 0.42
C SER A 62 2.06 15.87 -0.82
N TYR A 63 0.99 16.62 -1.09
CA TYR A 63 1.04 17.70 -2.07
C TYR A 63 1.59 18.97 -1.41
N ALA A 64 2.27 19.80 -2.19
CA ALA A 64 2.49 21.19 -1.89
C ALA A 64 1.86 22.05 -2.99
N PHE A 65 1.12 23.08 -2.60
CA PHE A 65 0.37 23.96 -3.48
C PHE A 65 0.97 25.36 -3.46
N ARG A 66 0.78 26.14 -4.52
CA ARG A 66 1.23 27.54 -4.49
C ARG A 66 0.45 28.31 -3.42
N SER A 67 1.15 29.11 -2.64
CA SER A 67 0.57 29.88 -1.53
C SER A 67 -0.53 30.87 -1.97
N ASP A 68 -0.51 31.34 -3.21
CA ASP A 68 -1.52 32.22 -3.79
C ASP A 68 -2.76 31.47 -4.32
N GLU A 69 -2.74 30.14 -4.40
CA GLU A 69 -3.85 29.31 -4.88
C GLU A 69 -4.71 28.71 -3.75
N VAL A 70 -4.19 28.62 -2.51
CA VAL A 70 -4.88 27.90 -1.41
C VAL A 70 -5.98 28.70 -0.69
N GLY A 71 -6.10 30.01 -0.97
CA GLY A 71 -7.10 30.88 -0.35
C GLY A 71 -7.03 30.86 1.19
N ASP A 72 -8.18 30.68 1.84
CA ASP A 72 -8.32 30.66 3.30
C ASP A 72 -8.10 29.27 3.93
N LEU A 73 -7.67 28.27 3.14
CA LEU A 73 -7.38 26.94 3.68
C LEU A 73 -6.26 27.03 4.73
N PRO A 74 -6.35 26.32 5.87
CA PRO A 74 -5.23 26.23 6.79
C PRO A 74 -4.05 25.59 6.07
N HIS A 75 -2.85 26.14 6.25
CA HIS A 75 -1.67 25.69 5.54
C HIS A 75 -0.39 26.02 6.31
N GLU A 76 0.66 25.26 6.02
CA GLU A 76 2.01 25.47 6.54
C GLU A 76 3.03 25.61 5.40
N PRO A 77 4.04 26.48 5.51
CA PRO A 77 5.08 26.60 4.49
C PRO A 77 5.84 25.29 4.25
N VAL A 78 6.06 24.94 2.98
CA VAL A 78 7.00 23.86 2.62
C VAL A 78 8.38 24.47 2.50
N VAL A 79 9.21 24.31 3.53
CA VAL A 79 10.52 24.96 3.67
C VAL A 79 11.44 24.66 2.48
N GLU A 80 11.34 23.46 1.93
CA GLU A 80 12.15 22.99 0.81
C GLU A 80 11.68 23.52 -0.56
N ALA A 81 10.50 24.14 -0.63
CA ALA A 81 9.91 24.70 -1.84
C ALA A 81 9.32 26.11 -1.58
N PRO A 82 10.15 27.18 -1.62
CA PRO A 82 9.68 28.54 -1.38
C PRO A 82 8.50 28.94 -2.28
N GLY A 83 7.48 29.56 -1.68
CA GLY A 83 6.24 29.92 -2.37
C GLY A 83 5.18 28.82 -2.38
N TYR A 84 5.50 27.61 -1.90
CA TYR A 84 4.56 26.51 -1.75
C TYR A 84 4.22 26.23 -0.28
N VAL A 85 3.02 25.71 -0.06
CA VAL A 85 2.45 25.40 1.25
C VAL A 85 1.79 24.02 1.24
N ALA A 86 1.81 23.32 2.36
CA ALA A 86 1.08 22.09 2.58
C ALA A 86 -0.26 22.41 3.25
N VAL A 87 -1.34 21.84 2.72
CA VAL A 87 -2.68 21.91 3.33
C VAL A 87 -2.92 20.60 4.09
N PRO A 88 -3.33 20.63 5.37
CA PRO A 88 -3.68 19.42 6.12
C PRO A 88 -4.76 18.62 5.39
N TRP A 89 -4.63 17.30 5.37
CA TRP A 89 -5.53 16.43 4.62
C TRP A 89 -7.01 16.56 5.05
N ASP A 90 -7.24 16.78 6.35
CA ASP A 90 -8.53 16.95 7.00
C ASP A 90 -9.08 18.39 6.95
N ALA A 91 -8.38 19.31 6.29
CA ALA A 91 -8.86 20.69 6.10
C ALA A 91 -10.10 20.78 5.19
N VAL A 92 -10.38 19.73 4.42
CA VAL A 92 -11.46 19.64 3.42
C VAL A 92 -12.19 18.31 3.53
N ASP A 93 -13.38 18.22 2.94
CA ASP A 93 -14.23 17.03 3.01
C ASP A 93 -13.82 15.97 1.98
N ALA A 94 -13.26 16.41 0.84
CA ALA A 94 -12.82 15.52 -0.22
C ALA A 94 -11.69 16.11 -1.06
N TRP A 95 -10.75 15.24 -1.40
CA TRP A 95 -9.69 15.48 -2.38
C TRP A 95 -9.97 14.67 -3.65
N PHE A 96 -9.69 15.26 -4.80
CA PHE A 96 -9.75 14.60 -6.10
C PHE A 96 -8.46 14.84 -6.88
N GLU A 97 -8.01 13.81 -7.59
CA GLU A 97 -6.96 13.90 -8.61
C GLU A 97 -7.52 13.36 -9.92
N GLU A 98 -7.55 14.18 -10.97
CA GLU A 98 -8.11 13.79 -12.29
C GLU A 98 -9.52 13.17 -12.18
N GLY A 99 -10.35 13.72 -11.29
CA GLY A 99 -11.71 13.24 -11.02
C GLY A 99 -11.80 11.98 -10.15
N ARG A 100 -10.67 11.35 -9.79
CA ARG A 100 -10.63 10.25 -8.83
C ARG A 100 -10.65 10.80 -7.40
N LYS A 101 -11.64 10.40 -6.60
CA LYS A 101 -11.64 10.69 -5.16
C LYS A 101 -10.47 9.98 -4.48
N LEU A 102 -9.70 10.74 -3.71
CA LEU A 102 -8.55 10.24 -2.96
C LEU A 102 -8.93 9.91 -1.52
N VAL A 103 -8.13 9.05 -0.88
CA VAL A 103 -8.34 8.63 0.51
C VAL A 103 -7.00 8.67 1.26
N HIS A 104 -7.02 9.27 2.45
CA HIS A 104 -5.91 9.43 3.42
C HIS A 104 -4.68 10.22 2.97
N TYR A 105 -4.18 10.03 1.75
CA TYR A 105 -2.98 10.70 1.21
C TYR A 105 -2.88 10.52 -0.32
N PRO A 106 -2.06 11.33 -1.01
CA PRO A 106 -1.79 11.23 -2.45
C PRO A 106 -1.23 9.86 -2.87
N PRO A 107 -1.74 9.23 -3.95
CA PRO A 107 -1.10 8.06 -4.54
C PRO A 107 0.31 8.38 -5.05
N ASN A 108 1.23 7.44 -4.89
CA ASN A 108 2.60 7.56 -5.38
C ASN A 108 2.65 7.33 -6.90
N PRO A 109 3.17 8.29 -7.70
CA PRO A 109 3.24 8.16 -9.15
C PRO A 109 4.13 7.01 -9.63
N TYR A 110 5.05 6.53 -8.79
CA TYR A 110 5.97 5.42 -9.07
C TYR A 110 5.50 4.08 -8.48
N HIS A 111 4.35 4.05 -7.81
CA HIS A 111 3.84 2.80 -7.24
C HIS A 111 3.28 1.91 -8.33
N ARG A 112 3.68 0.65 -8.29
CA ARG A 112 3.26 -0.39 -9.22
C ARG A 112 2.80 -1.59 -8.43
N VAL A 113 1.74 -2.21 -8.93
CA VAL A 113 1.29 -3.54 -8.53
C VAL A 113 1.50 -4.43 -9.73
N ASP A 114 2.36 -5.42 -9.61
CA ASP A 114 2.61 -6.41 -10.65
C ASP A 114 2.11 -7.78 -10.19
N CYS A 115 1.03 -8.24 -10.81
CA CYS A 115 0.37 -9.50 -10.51
C CYS A 115 0.76 -10.54 -11.58
N ARG A 116 1.42 -11.63 -11.17
CA ARG A 116 1.89 -12.68 -12.08
C ARG A 116 1.34 -14.05 -11.66
N PRO A 117 0.63 -14.76 -12.53
CA PRO A 117 0.35 -16.18 -12.32
C PRO A 117 1.66 -16.93 -12.10
N THR A 118 1.68 -17.88 -11.15
CA THR A 118 2.88 -18.63 -10.80
C THR A 118 2.53 -20.06 -10.36
N ARG A 119 3.56 -20.85 -10.06
CA ARG A 119 3.47 -22.22 -9.52
C ARG A 119 4.12 -22.34 -8.14
N ARG A 120 4.30 -21.21 -7.45
CA ARG A 120 4.86 -21.15 -6.10
C ARG A 120 3.85 -21.70 -5.10
N GLY A 121 4.30 -22.65 -4.28
CA GLY A 121 3.51 -23.28 -3.23
C GLY A 121 3.05 -22.28 -2.17
N LEU A 122 1.78 -22.42 -1.79
CA LEU A 122 1.16 -21.75 -0.66
C LEU A 122 0.45 -22.81 0.19
N ARG A 123 0.87 -22.93 1.44
CA ARG A 123 0.19 -23.71 2.47
C ARG A 123 -0.13 -22.82 3.67
N VAL A 124 -1.39 -22.84 4.10
CA VAL A 124 -1.89 -22.02 5.20
C VAL A 124 -2.66 -22.91 6.18
N THR A 125 -2.29 -22.84 7.46
CA THR A 125 -2.89 -23.63 8.54
C THR A 125 -3.34 -22.74 9.70
N ALA A 126 -4.56 -22.98 10.17
CA ALA A 126 -5.15 -22.34 11.34
C ALA A 126 -5.34 -23.39 12.45
N GLY A 127 -4.40 -23.46 13.39
CA GLY A 127 -4.30 -24.61 14.29
C GLY A 127 -4.04 -25.89 13.48
N ASP A 128 -4.85 -26.92 13.70
CA ASP A 128 -4.75 -28.19 12.96
C ASP A 128 -5.49 -28.18 11.61
N ALA A 129 -6.24 -27.12 11.29
CA ALA A 129 -7.02 -27.03 10.07
C ALA A 129 -6.20 -26.45 8.91
N VAL A 130 -6.10 -27.20 7.80
CA VAL A 130 -5.51 -26.70 6.55
C VAL A 130 -6.55 -25.87 5.80
N LEU A 131 -6.27 -24.57 5.64
CA LEU A 131 -7.13 -23.64 4.90
C LEU A 131 -6.80 -23.65 3.40
N VAL A 132 -5.52 -23.78 3.06
CA VAL A 132 -4.99 -23.76 1.68
C VAL A 132 -3.81 -24.72 1.60
N ASP A 133 -3.74 -25.49 0.52
CA ASP A 133 -2.54 -26.23 0.10
C ASP A 133 -2.57 -26.33 -1.43
N THR A 134 -1.88 -25.42 -2.11
CA THR A 134 -1.89 -25.33 -3.58
C THR A 134 -0.62 -24.67 -4.12
N ALA A 135 -0.30 -24.96 -5.37
CA ALA A 135 0.70 -24.22 -6.16
C ALA A 135 0.05 -23.27 -7.18
N GLU A 136 -1.28 -23.27 -7.32
CA GLU A 136 -1.99 -22.38 -8.23
C GLU A 136 -2.23 -21.02 -7.58
N THR A 137 -1.24 -20.14 -7.72
CA THR A 137 -1.22 -18.83 -7.06
C THR A 137 -0.90 -17.71 -8.04
N VAL A 138 -1.22 -16.49 -7.64
CA VAL A 138 -0.76 -15.26 -8.26
C VAL A 138 0.21 -14.60 -7.29
N ILE A 139 1.46 -14.41 -7.70
CA ILE A 139 2.41 -13.62 -6.92
C ILE A 139 2.22 -12.15 -7.23
N VAL A 140 2.17 -11.33 -6.20
CA VAL A 140 2.03 -9.87 -6.28
C VAL A 140 3.32 -9.24 -5.82
N PHE A 141 3.92 -8.44 -6.69
CA PHE A 141 5.02 -7.54 -6.39
C PHE A 141 4.44 -6.14 -6.30
N GLU A 142 4.49 -5.56 -5.11
CA GLU A 142 4.00 -4.21 -4.85
C GLU A 142 5.20 -3.32 -4.53
N THR A 143 5.28 -2.13 -5.14
CA THR A 143 6.42 -1.23 -4.94
C THR A 143 6.72 -1.07 -3.45
N ALA A 144 7.96 -1.39 -3.09
CA ALA A 144 8.49 -1.30 -1.73
C ALA A 144 7.90 -2.27 -0.70
N LEU A 145 7.07 -3.25 -1.08
CA LEU A 145 6.58 -4.28 -0.14
C LEU A 145 7.17 -5.65 -0.47
N GLU A 146 7.21 -6.51 0.56
CA GLU A 146 7.53 -7.92 0.36
C GLU A 146 6.49 -8.59 -0.54
N PRO A 147 6.91 -9.49 -1.45
CA PRO A 147 5.98 -10.20 -2.33
C PRO A 147 4.95 -10.99 -1.53
N ARG A 148 3.73 -11.11 -2.07
CA ARG A 148 2.67 -11.91 -1.48
C ARG A 148 2.05 -12.86 -2.49
N LEU A 149 1.65 -14.04 -2.03
CA LEU A 149 0.83 -14.95 -2.83
C LEU A 149 -0.65 -14.66 -2.57
N TYR A 150 -1.39 -14.54 -3.66
CA TYR A 150 -2.85 -14.52 -3.71
C TYR A 150 -3.33 -15.82 -4.33
N VAL A 151 -4.47 -16.31 -3.86
CA VAL A 151 -5.04 -17.59 -4.26
C VAL A 151 -6.52 -17.44 -4.57
N ASP A 152 -6.95 -18.12 -5.62
CA ASP A 152 -8.36 -18.20 -6.01
C ASP A 152 -9.19 -18.82 -4.86
N PRO A 153 -10.35 -18.25 -4.48
CA PRO A 153 -11.21 -18.82 -3.44
C PRO A 153 -11.56 -20.30 -3.64
N ALA A 154 -11.59 -20.81 -4.87
CA ALA A 154 -11.84 -22.22 -5.18
C ALA A 154 -10.72 -23.16 -4.70
N ARG A 155 -9.54 -22.63 -4.36
CA ARG A 155 -8.41 -23.37 -3.77
C ARG A 155 -8.33 -23.19 -2.25
N VAL A 156 -9.29 -22.50 -1.65
CA VAL A 156 -9.37 -22.22 -0.21
C VAL A 156 -10.56 -22.98 0.39
N ARG A 157 -10.37 -23.55 1.58
CA ARG A 157 -11.46 -24.08 2.42
C ARG A 157 -12.30 -22.94 3.00
N THR A 158 -13.04 -22.26 2.13
CA THR A 158 -13.89 -21.11 2.47
C THR A 158 -15.05 -21.47 3.39
N ASP A 159 -15.42 -22.76 3.47
CA ASP A 159 -16.35 -23.30 4.48
C ASP A 159 -15.85 -23.14 5.92
N LEU A 160 -14.53 -22.97 6.11
CA LEU A 160 -13.90 -22.68 7.39
C LEU A 160 -13.68 -21.18 7.63
N LEU A 161 -14.12 -20.31 6.71
CA LEU A 161 -13.97 -18.86 6.82
C LEU A 161 -15.30 -18.18 7.09
N ARG A 162 -15.28 -17.11 7.87
CA ARG A 162 -16.42 -16.23 8.12
C ARG A 162 -16.05 -14.78 7.79
N PRO A 163 -16.93 -14.00 7.14
CA PRO A 163 -16.71 -12.58 6.94
C PRO A 163 -16.46 -11.87 8.26
N SER A 164 -15.50 -10.96 8.28
CA SER A 164 -15.24 -10.05 9.38
C SER A 164 -15.85 -8.68 9.09
N PRO A 165 -16.30 -7.91 10.10
CA PRO A 165 -16.66 -6.51 9.92
C PRO A 165 -15.44 -5.62 9.61
N THR A 166 -14.21 -6.12 9.78
CA THR A 166 -12.99 -5.38 9.50
C THR A 166 -12.86 -5.08 8.01
N THR A 167 -12.57 -3.81 7.70
CA THR A 167 -12.21 -3.35 6.34
C THR A 167 -11.00 -2.43 6.41
N SER A 168 -10.20 -2.39 5.35
CA SER A 168 -9.13 -1.40 5.20
C SER A 168 -9.08 -0.88 3.76
N TYR A 169 -8.50 0.29 3.55
CA TYR A 169 -8.39 0.88 2.21
C TYR A 169 -6.93 0.96 1.76
N CYS A 170 -6.70 0.60 0.50
CA CYS A 170 -5.42 0.74 -0.19
C CYS A 170 -5.62 1.57 -1.46
N ASN A 171 -4.83 2.65 -1.62
CA ASN A 171 -4.83 3.50 -2.83
C ASN A 171 -4.60 2.72 -4.14
N TYR A 172 -4.04 1.51 -4.09
CA TYR A 172 -3.65 0.75 -5.27
C TYR A 172 -4.45 -0.53 -5.50
N LYS A 173 -5.22 -0.97 -4.49
CA LYS A 173 -6.00 -2.23 -4.52
C LYS A 173 -7.47 -2.07 -4.19
N GLY A 174 -7.87 -0.90 -3.69
CA GLY A 174 -9.24 -0.64 -3.27
C GLY A 174 -9.49 -1.03 -1.81
N THR A 175 -10.74 -1.33 -1.49
CA THR A 175 -11.17 -1.69 -0.14
C THR A 175 -10.99 -3.19 0.10
N ALA A 176 -10.20 -3.56 1.11
CA ALA A 176 -10.05 -4.94 1.55
C ALA A 176 -11.21 -5.35 2.46
N ALA A 177 -11.74 -6.56 2.24
CA ALA A 177 -12.63 -7.27 3.14
C ALA A 177 -11.88 -8.41 3.84
N TYR A 178 -12.06 -8.55 5.15
CA TYR A 178 -11.33 -9.53 5.96
C TYR A 178 -12.19 -10.75 6.30
N TRP A 179 -11.52 -11.87 6.57
CA TRP A 179 -12.12 -13.15 6.89
C TRP A 179 -11.45 -13.76 8.13
N SER A 180 -12.25 -14.30 9.02
CA SER A 180 -11.81 -15.02 10.22
C SER A 180 -11.89 -16.53 10.00
N ALA A 181 -10.92 -17.29 10.48
CA ALA A 181 -10.95 -18.75 10.41
C ALA A 181 -11.68 -19.36 11.61
N VAL A 182 -12.42 -20.42 11.36
CA VAL A 182 -13.07 -21.27 12.36
C VAL A 182 -12.33 -22.61 12.39
N ALA A 183 -11.60 -22.86 13.47
CA ALA A 183 -10.83 -24.09 13.69
C ALA A 183 -11.36 -24.80 14.94
N GLY A 184 -12.25 -25.77 14.73
CA GLY A 184 -13.02 -26.39 15.82
C GLY A 184 -13.87 -25.34 16.54
N ASP A 185 -13.67 -25.22 17.86
CA ASP A 185 -14.38 -24.25 18.71
C ASP A 185 -13.71 -22.87 18.76
N THR A 186 -12.57 -22.69 18.09
CA THR A 186 -11.80 -21.43 18.10
C THR A 186 -12.07 -20.62 16.84
N VAL A 187 -12.26 -19.31 17.03
CA VAL A 187 -12.29 -18.34 15.93
C VAL A 187 -11.02 -17.49 15.98
N ILE A 188 -10.24 -17.53 14.92
CA ILE A 188 -9.06 -16.68 14.74
C ILE A 188 -9.47 -15.52 13.84
N ALA A 189 -9.44 -14.30 14.39
CA ALA A 189 -9.90 -13.11 13.69
C ALA A 189 -8.95 -12.69 12.56
N ASP A 190 -9.53 -12.21 11.45
CA ASP A 190 -8.85 -11.49 10.37
C ASP A 190 -7.61 -12.20 9.79
N VAL A 191 -7.70 -13.52 9.58
CA VAL A 191 -6.61 -14.35 9.07
C VAL A 191 -6.33 -14.16 7.58
N ALA A 192 -7.33 -13.71 6.83
CA ALA A 192 -7.23 -13.51 5.39
C ALA A 192 -7.92 -12.21 4.99
N TRP A 193 -7.51 -11.65 3.86
CA TRP A 193 -8.17 -10.52 3.23
C TRP A 193 -8.35 -10.76 1.73
N SER A 194 -9.29 -10.04 1.14
CA SER A 194 -9.56 -10.02 -0.30
C SER A 194 -9.96 -8.62 -0.75
N TYR A 195 -9.72 -8.30 -2.02
CA TYR A 195 -10.18 -7.07 -2.65
C TYR A 195 -11.31 -7.38 -3.63
N PRO A 196 -12.59 -7.23 -3.24
CA PRO A 196 -13.72 -7.59 -4.11
C PRO A 196 -13.90 -6.64 -5.29
N ASP A 197 -13.44 -5.39 -5.17
CA ASP A 197 -13.50 -4.36 -6.20
C ASP A 197 -12.15 -3.66 -6.31
N THR A 198 -11.36 -4.06 -7.31
CA THR A 198 -9.99 -3.59 -7.52
C THR A 198 -9.90 -2.57 -8.65
N PRO A 199 -9.02 -1.56 -8.55
CA PRO A 199 -8.61 -0.76 -9.70
C PRO A 199 -8.03 -1.62 -10.85
N PRO A 200 -8.00 -1.10 -12.09
CA PRO A 200 -7.50 -1.81 -13.28
C PRO A 200 -6.13 -2.49 -13.08
N GLU A 201 -5.23 -1.85 -12.35
CA GLU A 201 -3.85 -2.33 -12.11
C GLU A 201 -3.80 -3.58 -11.23
N SER A 202 -4.84 -3.82 -10.43
CA SER A 202 -4.93 -4.95 -9.49
C SER A 202 -6.01 -5.97 -9.87
N LEU A 203 -6.66 -5.82 -11.03
CA LEU A 203 -7.69 -6.76 -11.53
C LEU A 203 -7.32 -8.24 -11.46
N PRO A 204 -6.08 -8.69 -11.74
CA PRO A 204 -5.74 -10.11 -11.72
C PRO A 204 -5.89 -10.79 -10.35
N ILE A 205 -6.02 -10.03 -9.26
CA ILE A 205 -6.25 -10.56 -7.91
C ILE A 205 -7.63 -10.18 -7.34
N GLN A 206 -8.53 -9.64 -8.17
CA GLN A 206 -9.88 -9.29 -7.73
C GLN A 206 -10.59 -10.53 -7.15
N GLY A 207 -11.07 -10.42 -5.91
CA GLY A 207 -11.72 -11.50 -5.19
C GLY A 207 -10.78 -12.62 -4.70
N PHE A 208 -9.49 -12.58 -4.98
CA PHE A 208 -8.53 -13.58 -4.50
C PHE A 208 -8.21 -13.32 -3.02
N LEU A 209 -7.80 -14.37 -2.29
CA LEU A 209 -7.41 -14.27 -0.89
C LEU A 209 -5.90 -14.24 -0.72
N SER A 210 -5.42 -13.49 0.27
CA SER A 210 -4.08 -13.61 0.83
C SER A 210 -4.18 -13.65 2.36
N PHE A 211 -3.11 -14.10 3.03
CA PHE A 211 -3.17 -14.55 4.43
C PHE A 211 -2.15 -13.82 5.32
N ASP A 212 -2.54 -13.55 6.56
CA ASP A 212 -1.71 -12.85 7.55
C ASP A 212 -0.88 -13.86 8.36
N ALA A 213 0.42 -13.92 8.05
CA ALA A 213 1.38 -14.80 8.73
C ALA A 213 1.59 -14.47 10.22
N THR A 214 1.08 -13.34 10.73
CA THR A 214 1.07 -13.04 12.17
C THR A 214 -0.11 -13.67 12.90
N ARG A 215 -1.11 -14.18 12.18
CA ARG A 215 -2.36 -14.75 12.72
C ARG A 215 -2.46 -16.26 12.53
N VAL A 216 -1.91 -16.77 11.44
CA VAL A 216 -1.94 -18.18 11.03
C VAL A 216 -0.56 -18.60 10.53
N ASP A 217 -0.30 -19.91 10.51
CA ASP A 217 0.94 -20.42 9.94
C ASP A 217 0.83 -20.39 8.40
N VAL A 218 1.80 -19.74 7.76
CA VAL A 218 1.84 -19.49 6.32
C VAL A 218 3.19 -19.91 5.79
N LEU A 219 3.21 -20.98 5.03
CA LEU A 219 4.36 -21.45 4.27
C LEU A 219 4.14 -21.04 2.80
N ALA A 220 4.86 -20.01 2.37
CA ALA A 220 4.79 -19.48 1.01
C ALA A 220 6.18 -19.53 0.34
N GLU A 221 6.25 -20.10 -0.86
CA GLU A 221 7.49 -20.16 -1.65
C GLU A 221 7.79 -18.81 -2.31
N LEU A 222 8.10 -17.78 -1.52
CA LEU A 222 8.43 -16.45 -2.01
C LEU A 222 9.89 -16.36 -2.50
N PRO A 223 10.22 -15.46 -3.44
CA PRO A 223 11.61 -15.15 -3.76
C PRO A 223 12.35 -14.68 -2.52
N SER A 224 13.55 -15.22 -2.25
CA SER A 224 14.40 -14.71 -1.19
C SER A 224 15.00 -13.37 -1.61
N SER A 225 14.89 -12.36 -0.74
CA SER A 225 15.72 -11.16 -0.82
C SER A 225 17.15 -11.60 -0.49
N GLY A 226 17.94 -11.92 -1.51
CA GLY A 226 19.29 -12.46 -1.36
C GLY A 226 20.26 -11.47 -0.70
N THR A 227 20.14 -11.23 0.60
CA THR A 227 21.27 -10.89 1.45
C THR A 227 21.80 -12.20 2.00
N SER A 228 22.59 -12.91 1.19
CA SER A 228 23.54 -13.88 1.72
C SER A 228 24.54 -13.10 2.59
N ALA A 229 24.27 -13.06 3.88
CA ALA A 229 25.30 -12.77 4.87
C ALA A 229 26.26 -13.95 4.88
N THR A 230 27.32 -13.85 4.07
CA THR A 230 28.69 -14.37 4.26
C THR A 230 29.40 -14.27 2.91
N CYS A 231 29.94 -13.10 2.58
CA CYS A 231 31.12 -13.08 1.73
C CYS A 231 32.30 -13.28 2.68
N GLY A 232 32.64 -14.55 2.89
CA GLY A 232 33.88 -14.93 3.55
C GLY A 232 35.05 -14.50 2.68
N CYS A 233 35.55 -13.29 2.92
CA CYS A 233 36.90 -12.89 2.59
C CYS A 233 37.55 -12.48 3.91
N GLU A 234 38.29 -13.40 4.50
CA GLU A 234 39.31 -13.06 5.49
C GLU A 234 40.39 -12.21 4.79
N LEU A 235 40.75 -11.08 5.39
CA LEU A 235 42.03 -10.41 5.20
C LEU A 235 42.92 -10.72 6.40
#